data_AF-A0A0C2YY91-F1
#
_entry.id   AF-A0A0C2YY91-F1
#
_cell.length_a   1.000
_cell.length_b   1.000
_cell.length_c   1.000
_cell.angle_alpha   90.00
_cell.angle_beta   90.00
_cell.angle_gamma   90.00
#
_symmetry.space_group_name_H-M   'P 1'
#
loop_
_entity.id
_entity.type
_entity.pdbx_description
1 polymer ?
#
loop_
_entity_poly.entity_id
_entity_poly.type
_entity_poly.pdbx_seq_one_letter_code
_entity_poly.pdbx_strand_id
1 'polypeptide(L)'
;MVDSPGWPDVRVWGMREGIIVEVSAADRIRLETVVADRNSPQKHVWRARIVLLTADGIGTVEIMRLTGKAKTAVWRWQERFMQEGVDGLLRDKTRPSRVPPLGDEVAARVVTLTTSTEPAREVTHWTAAAMAELAGISVSSVQRIWRAHGLQPHRWRQFKLSNDPNFAAKVRDIVGLYVNPPAHAIVLSVDEKSQIQALDRTQPGLPLKPGRCGTMI
;
A
#
# COMPACT_ATOMS: atom_id res chain seq x y z
N MET A 1 -33.21 37.92 -59.43
CA MET A 1 -32.79 38.14 -58.03
C MET A 1 -33.20 36.91 -57.25
N VAL A 2 -32.31 35.93 -57.14
CA VAL A 2 -32.48 34.75 -56.28
C VAL A 2 -31.12 34.52 -55.64
N ASP A 3 -31.03 34.89 -54.36
CA ASP A 3 -29.86 34.70 -53.53
C ASP A 3 -29.64 33.21 -53.28
N SER A 4 -28.45 32.71 -53.62
CA SER A 4 -27.97 31.39 -53.21
C SER A 4 -27.08 31.56 -51.97
N PRO A 5 -27.36 30.88 -50.85
CA PRO A 5 -26.57 31.04 -49.63
C PRO A 5 -25.20 30.36 -49.80
N GLY A 6 -24.14 31.16 -49.69
CA GLY A 6 -22.77 30.70 -49.67
C GLY A 6 -22.54 29.72 -48.53
N TRP A 7 -21.87 28.62 -48.84
CA TRP A 7 -21.42 27.64 -47.85
C TRP A 7 -20.36 28.30 -46.95
N PRO A 8 -20.45 28.17 -45.62
CA PRO A 8 -19.50 28.81 -44.72
C PRO A 8 -18.13 28.13 -44.83
N ASP A 9 -17.18 28.91 -45.34
CA ASP A 9 -15.77 28.99 -44.95
C ASP A 9 -15.17 27.72 -44.34
N VAL A 10 -14.52 26.93 -45.19
CA VAL A 10 -13.69 25.78 -44.81
C VAL A 10 -12.49 26.31 -44.02
N ARG A 11 -12.61 26.38 -42.70
CA ARG A 11 -11.49 26.74 -41.82
C ARG A 11 -10.39 25.70 -42.00
N VAL A 12 -9.34 26.04 -42.74
CA VAL A 12 -8.10 25.27 -42.80
C VAL A 12 -7.39 25.45 -41.46
N TRP A 13 -7.57 24.50 -40.54
CA TRP A 13 -6.89 24.52 -39.25
C TRP A 13 -5.46 24.01 -39.43
N GLY A 14 -4.55 24.95 -39.76
CA GLY A 14 -3.12 24.70 -39.86
C GLY A 14 -2.52 24.04 -38.61
N MET A 15 -1.46 23.27 -38.82
CA MET A 15 -0.56 22.82 -37.74
C MET A 15 -0.06 24.03 -36.94
N ARG A 16 0.33 23.85 -35.67
CA ARG A 16 1.14 24.89 -35.01
C ARG A 16 2.39 25.11 -35.87
N GLU A 17 2.62 26.33 -36.31
CA GLU A 17 3.89 26.69 -36.95
C GLU A 17 5.04 26.33 -36.01
N GLY A 18 6.00 25.54 -36.48
CA GLY A 18 7.26 25.28 -35.77
C GLY A 18 7.40 23.98 -34.96
N ILE A 19 6.51 23.00 -35.08
CA ILE A 19 6.72 21.67 -34.47
C ILE A 19 7.11 20.66 -35.56
N ILE A 20 8.40 20.61 -35.89
CA ILE A 20 8.98 19.48 -36.64
C ILE A 20 9.40 18.46 -35.58
N VAL A 21 8.69 17.33 -35.52
CA VAL A 21 9.09 16.22 -34.66
C VAL A 21 10.03 15.33 -35.44
N GLU A 22 11.33 15.50 -35.26
CA GLU A 22 12.31 14.55 -35.77
C GLU A 22 12.34 13.30 -34.88
N VAL A 23 12.10 12.14 -35.48
CA VAL A 23 12.15 10.85 -34.80
C VAL A 23 13.36 10.10 -35.33
N SER A 24 14.30 9.78 -34.45
CA SER A 24 15.47 8.97 -34.81
C SER A 24 15.04 7.58 -35.30
N ALA A 25 15.86 6.93 -36.14
CA ALA A 25 15.56 5.57 -36.59
C ALA A 25 15.38 4.59 -35.40
N ALA A 26 16.19 4.76 -34.34
CA ALA A 26 16.08 3.97 -33.12
C ALA A 26 14.76 4.21 -32.39
N ASP A 27 14.34 5.47 -32.24
CA ASP A 27 13.07 5.80 -31.59
C ASP A 27 11.87 5.34 -32.41
N ARG A 28 11.93 5.43 -33.74
CA ARG A 28 10.89 4.90 -34.63
C ARG A 28 10.69 3.41 -34.40
N ILE A 29 11.76 2.61 -34.36
CA ILE A 29 11.69 1.17 -34.07
C ILE A 29 11.04 0.92 -32.70
N ARG A 30 11.42 1.68 -31.67
CA ARG A 30 10.84 1.56 -30.33
C ARG A 30 9.34 1.86 -30.32
N LEU A 31 8.92 2.92 -31.01
CA LEU A 31 7.51 3.31 -31.10
C LEU A 31 6.69 2.28 -31.88
N GLU A 32 7.22 1.78 -33.01
CA GLU A 32 6.59 0.73 -33.81
C GLU A 32 6.43 -0.56 -33.01
N THR A 33 7.44 -0.93 -32.20
CA THR A 33 7.38 -2.09 -31.29
C THR A 33 6.23 -1.95 -30.28
N VAL A 34 6.07 -0.77 -29.67
CA VAL A 34 4.96 -0.49 -28.73
C VAL A 34 3.60 -0.57 -29.41
N VAL A 35 3.49 -0.17 -30.68
CA VAL A 35 2.24 -0.23 -31.44
C VAL A 35 1.91 -1.66 -31.90
N ALA A 36 2.91 -2.46 -32.22
CA ALA A 36 2.75 -3.83 -32.69
C ALA A 36 2.47 -4.83 -31.56
N ASP A 37 2.96 -4.56 -30.34
CA ASP A 37 2.74 -5.42 -29.19
C ASP A 37 1.27 -5.39 -28.72
N ARG A 38 0.63 -6.56 -28.73
CA ARG A 38 -0.76 -6.73 -28.32
C ARG A 38 -0.99 -6.54 -26.82
N ASN A 39 0.05 -6.67 -26.00
CA ASN A 39 -0.01 -6.50 -24.55
C ASN A 39 0.25 -5.06 -24.10
N SER A 40 0.67 -4.18 -25.02
CA SER A 40 0.97 -2.80 -24.68
C SER A 40 -0.30 -2.06 -24.24
N PRO A 41 -0.26 -1.30 -23.12
CA PRO A 41 -1.40 -0.52 -22.67
C PRO A 41 -1.87 0.41 -23.80
N GLN A 42 -3.17 0.42 -24.07
CA GLN A 42 -3.75 1.25 -25.15
C GLN A 42 -3.32 2.71 -25.06
N LYS A 43 -3.11 3.23 -23.84
CA LYS A 43 -2.57 4.57 -23.60
C LYS A 43 -1.21 4.82 -24.22
N HIS A 44 -0.31 3.84 -24.23
CA HIS A 44 1.01 3.96 -24.85
C HIS A 44 0.89 3.83 -26.36
N VAL A 45 0.05 2.91 -26.84
CA VAL A 45 -0.18 2.69 -28.28
C VAL A 45 -0.64 3.98 -28.97
N TRP A 46 -1.69 4.64 -28.47
CA TRP A 46 -2.15 5.86 -29.14
C TRP A 46 -1.21 7.06 -28.94
N ARG A 47 -0.40 7.11 -27.87
CA ARG A 47 0.67 8.11 -27.72
C ARG A 47 1.77 7.91 -28.77
N ALA A 48 2.21 6.67 -28.97
CA ALA A 48 3.21 6.31 -29.97
C ALA A 48 2.69 6.58 -31.40
N ARG A 49 1.43 6.24 -31.69
CA ARG A 49 0.79 6.55 -32.99
C ARG A 49 0.74 8.04 -33.29
N ILE A 50 0.50 8.91 -32.29
CA ILE A 50 0.54 10.37 -32.48
C ILE A 50 1.92 10.79 -33.01
N VAL A 51 3.01 10.28 -32.40
CA VAL A 51 4.37 10.65 -32.79
C VAL A 51 4.75 10.08 -34.15
N LEU A 52 4.43 8.81 -34.43
CA LEU A 52 4.69 8.19 -35.73
C LEU A 52 3.98 8.94 -36.87
N LEU A 53 2.69 9.24 -36.72
CA LEU A 53 1.94 10.01 -37.73
C LEU A 53 2.49 11.42 -37.90
N THR A 54 2.98 12.03 -36.82
CA THR A 54 3.63 13.36 -36.90
C THR A 54 4.94 13.26 -37.69
N ALA A 55 5.74 12.21 -37.47
CA ALA A 55 6.97 11.95 -38.20
C ALA A 55 6.74 11.63 -39.69
N ASP A 56 5.58 11.02 -40.01
CA ASP A 56 5.13 10.79 -41.38
C ASP A 56 4.59 12.07 -42.07
N GLY A 57 4.64 13.23 -41.39
CA GLY A 57 4.18 14.52 -41.94
C GLY A 57 2.66 14.69 -41.96
N ILE A 58 1.91 13.83 -41.25
CA ILE A 58 0.45 13.90 -41.21
C ILE A 58 0.00 15.09 -40.36
N GLY A 59 -0.89 15.91 -40.92
CA GLY A 59 -1.42 17.10 -40.26
C GLY A 59 -2.21 16.79 -38.97
N THR A 60 -2.21 17.72 -38.02
CA THR A 60 -2.88 17.55 -36.72
C THR A 60 -4.35 17.13 -36.81
N VAL A 61 -5.11 17.68 -37.78
CA VAL A 61 -6.54 17.33 -37.98
C VAL A 61 -6.70 15.86 -38.34
N GLU A 62 -5.84 15.35 -39.21
CA GLU A 62 -5.89 13.95 -39.63
C GLU A 62 -5.40 13.01 -38.51
N ILE A 63 -4.38 13.43 -37.75
CA ILE A 63 -3.97 12.70 -36.53
C ILE A 63 -5.13 12.58 -35.54
N MET A 64 -5.91 13.63 -35.32
CA MET A 64 -7.09 13.58 -34.45
C MET A 64 -8.12 12.57 -34.96
N ARG A 65 -8.37 12.55 -36.27
CA ARG A 65 -9.30 11.61 -36.91
C ARG A 65 -8.85 10.16 -36.75
N LEU A 66 -7.56 9.87 -37.01
CA LEU A 66 -6.99 8.52 -36.93
C LEU A 66 -6.85 7.98 -35.50
N THR A 67 -6.58 8.86 -34.53
CA THR A 67 -6.34 8.46 -33.13
C THR A 67 -7.57 8.60 -32.23
N GLY A 68 -8.60 9.33 -32.69
CA GLY A 68 -9.78 9.68 -31.90
C GLY A 68 -9.45 10.56 -30.68
N LYS A 69 -8.33 11.29 -30.71
CA LYS A 69 -7.89 12.16 -29.60
C LYS A 69 -8.08 13.63 -29.93
N ALA A 70 -8.42 14.40 -28.91
CA ALA A 70 -8.57 15.84 -29.03
C ALA A 70 -7.23 16.53 -29.36
N LYS A 71 -7.31 17.67 -30.04
CA LYS A 71 -6.16 18.51 -30.42
C LYS A 71 -5.18 18.78 -29.27
N THR A 72 -5.70 19.10 -28.09
CA THR A 72 -4.89 19.37 -26.89
C THR A 72 -4.12 18.15 -26.40
N ALA A 73 -4.67 16.94 -26.55
CA ALA A 73 -3.98 15.70 -26.22
C ALA A 73 -2.86 15.41 -27.22
N VAL A 74 -3.11 15.59 -28.52
CA VAL A 74 -2.11 15.44 -29.59
C VAL A 74 -0.91 16.34 -29.31
N TRP A 75 -1.16 17.63 -29.11
CA TRP A 75 -0.12 18.62 -28.82
C TRP A 75 0.69 18.27 -27.57
N ARG A 76 0.02 17.88 -26.48
CA ARG A 76 0.70 17.53 -25.23
C ARG A 76 1.69 16.37 -25.39
N TRP A 77 1.38 15.39 -26.24
CA TRP A 77 2.26 14.23 -26.42
C TRP A 77 3.35 14.47 -27.46
N GLN A 78 3.09 15.27 -28.48
CA GLN A 78 4.14 15.79 -29.37
C GLN A 78 5.17 16.57 -28.56
N GLU A 79 4.72 17.54 -27.74
CA GLU A 79 5.58 18.34 -26.87
C GLU A 79 6.38 17.47 -25.89
N ARG A 80 5.73 16.51 -25.24
CA ARG A 80 6.42 15.62 -24.30
C ARG A 80 7.46 14.74 -25.00
N PHE A 81 7.18 14.25 -26.19
CA PHE A 81 8.17 13.47 -26.95
C PHE A 81 9.40 14.32 -27.28
N MET A 82 9.22 15.59 -27.68
CA MET A 82 10.36 16.47 -27.95
C MET A 82 11.20 16.77 -26.69
N GLN A 83 10.59 16.76 -25.50
CA GLN A 83 11.28 17.04 -24.24
C GLN A 83 11.91 15.81 -23.58
N GLU A 84 11.22 14.66 -23.65
CA GLU A 84 11.50 13.48 -22.82
C GLU A 84 11.66 12.20 -23.67
N GLY A 85 11.55 12.28 -24.99
CA GLY A 85 11.67 11.16 -25.93
C GLY A 85 10.59 10.09 -25.76
N VAL A 86 10.91 8.86 -26.19
CA VAL A 86 10.01 7.69 -26.08
C VAL A 86 9.66 7.39 -24.61
N ASP A 87 10.62 7.54 -23.70
CA ASP A 87 10.41 7.23 -22.28
C ASP A 87 9.36 8.15 -21.63
N GLY A 88 9.31 9.42 -22.05
CA GLY A 88 8.27 10.36 -21.65
C GLY A 88 6.84 9.96 -22.09
N LEU A 89 6.70 9.18 -23.16
CA LEU A 89 5.40 8.67 -23.62
C LEU A 89 4.93 7.49 -22.78
N LEU A 90 5.86 6.64 -22.35
CA LEU A 90 5.59 5.42 -21.59
C LEU A 90 5.45 5.68 -20.08
N ARG A 91 5.91 6.85 -19.62
CA ARG A 91 5.82 7.26 -18.22
C ARG A 91 4.66 8.24 -17.98
N ASP A 92 3.81 7.91 -17.02
CA ASP A 92 2.84 8.87 -16.49
C ASP A 92 3.51 9.78 -15.46
N LYS A 93 3.23 11.09 -15.52
CA LYS A 93 3.71 12.03 -14.51
C LYS A 93 2.93 11.78 -13.21
N THR A 94 3.65 11.58 -12.11
CA THR A 94 3.06 11.54 -10.78
C THR A 94 2.39 12.88 -10.53
N ARG A 95 1.06 12.87 -10.42
CA ARG A 95 0.33 14.07 -10.00
C ARG A 95 0.49 14.21 -8.49
N PRO A 96 0.95 15.36 -7.98
CA PRO A 96 0.92 15.58 -6.54
C PRO A 96 -0.51 15.44 -6.04
N SER A 97 -0.69 14.80 -4.89
CA SER A 97 -1.99 14.67 -4.25
C SER A 97 -2.61 16.06 -4.06
N ARG A 98 -3.91 16.20 -4.37
CA ARG A 98 -4.65 17.46 -4.20
C ARG A 98 -4.65 17.92 -2.74
N VAL A 99 -4.64 16.98 -1.80
CA VAL A 99 -4.53 17.24 -0.36
C VAL A 99 -3.07 17.02 0.03
N PRO A 100 -2.41 18.02 0.65
CA PRO A 100 -1.06 17.85 1.16
C PRO A 100 -1.02 16.65 2.11
N PRO A 101 0.04 15.81 2.06
CA PRO A 101 0.23 14.80 3.09
C PRO A 101 0.35 15.49 4.46
N LEU A 102 -0.06 14.79 5.52
CA LEU A 102 0.21 15.22 6.89
C LEU A 102 1.72 15.46 7.05
N GLY A 103 2.08 16.62 7.59
CA GLY A 103 3.48 16.98 7.82
C GLY A 103 4.14 16.04 8.83
N ASP A 104 5.45 15.89 8.71
CA ASP A 104 6.25 14.97 9.53
C ASP A 104 6.17 15.32 11.02
N GLU A 105 5.98 16.59 11.37
CA GLU A 105 5.75 17.03 12.76
C GLU A 105 4.51 16.41 13.39
N VAL A 106 3.43 16.25 12.61
CA VAL A 106 2.19 15.64 13.09
C VAL A 106 2.39 14.14 13.30
N ALA A 107 3.12 13.49 12.40
CA ALA A 107 3.48 12.07 12.56
C ALA A 107 4.35 11.86 13.80
N ALA A 108 5.38 12.68 13.99
CA ALA A 108 6.25 12.65 15.16
C ALA A 108 5.46 12.86 16.46
N ARG A 109 4.53 13.84 16.49
CA ARG A 109 3.66 14.07 17.64
C ARG A 109 2.82 12.82 17.99
N VAL A 110 2.21 12.17 16.99
CA VAL A 110 1.40 10.96 17.21
C VAL A 110 2.26 9.81 17.74
N VAL A 111 3.48 9.63 17.21
CA VAL A 111 4.41 8.62 17.72
C VAL A 111 4.77 8.90 19.17
N THR A 112 5.17 10.13 19.50
CA THR A 112 5.53 10.53 20.87
C THR A 112 4.39 10.33 21.85
N LEU A 113 3.18 10.75 21.49
CA LEU A 113 1.97 10.52 22.31
C LEU A 113 1.74 9.02 22.51
N THR A 114 1.84 8.22 21.45
CA THR A 114 1.60 6.78 21.54
C THR A 114 2.60 6.06 22.45
N THR A 115 3.86 6.51 22.50
CA THR A 115 4.93 5.84 23.27
C THR A 115 5.17 6.39 24.66
N SER A 116 4.78 7.63 24.92
CA SER A 116 5.19 8.36 26.14
C SER A 116 4.04 8.71 27.07
N THR A 117 2.79 8.47 26.65
CA THR A 117 1.62 8.70 27.49
C THR A 117 0.80 7.44 27.66
N GLU A 118 0.15 7.33 28.82
CA GLU A 118 -0.79 6.26 29.10
C GLU A 118 -2.21 6.70 28.69
N PRO A 119 -3.01 5.79 28.11
CA PRO A 119 -4.43 6.04 27.89
C PRO A 119 -5.16 6.23 29.23
N ALA A 120 -6.40 6.74 29.18
CA ALA A 120 -7.22 6.94 30.37
C ALA A 120 -7.30 5.65 31.22
N ARG A 121 -7.42 5.81 32.56
CA ARG A 121 -7.29 4.77 33.59
C ARG A 121 -8.10 3.48 33.37
N GLU A 122 -9.10 3.51 32.51
CA GLU A 122 -10.01 2.40 32.23
C GLU A 122 -9.68 1.64 30.93
N VAL A 123 -8.65 2.07 30.19
CA VAL A 123 -8.24 1.44 28.93
C VAL A 123 -6.81 0.95 29.04
N THR A 124 -6.56 -0.31 28.66
CA THR A 124 -5.22 -0.93 28.75
C THR A 124 -4.26 -0.52 27.64
N HIS A 125 -4.77 0.09 26.56
CA HIS A 125 -3.97 0.48 25.40
C HIS A 125 -4.60 1.64 24.62
N TRP A 126 -3.80 2.35 23.83
CA TRP A 126 -4.31 3.37 22.93
C TRP A 126 -5.20 2.76 21.84
N THR A 127 -6.46 3.19 21.78
CA THR A 127 -7.31 2.97 20.61
C THR A 127 -7.02 4.03 19.56
N ALA A 128 -7.21 3.70 18.28
CA ALA A 128 -6.98 4.66 17.20
C ALA A 128 -7.93 5.86 17.27
N ALA A 129 -9.14 5.66 17.82
CA ALA A 129 -10.11 6.73 18.06
C ALA A 129 -9.65 7.69 19.15
N ALA A 130 -9.22 7.18 20.31
CA ALA A 130 -8.74 8.01 21.40
C ALA A 130 -7.47 8.80 21.00
N MET A 131 -6.55 8.17 20.28
CA MET A 131 -5.35 8.85 19.78
C MET A 131 -5.69 9.91 18.71
N ALA A 132 -6.73 9.67 17.90
CA ALA A 132 -7.19 10.63 16.90
C ALA A 132 -7.79 11.89 17.54
N GLU A 133 -8.63 11.72 18.56
CA GLU A 133 -9.16 12.81 19.36
C GLU A 133 -8.05 13.61 20.05
N LEU A 134 -7.09 12.92 20.68
CA LEU A 134 -5.97 13.56 21.35
C LEU A 134 -5.04 14.33 20.39
N ALA A 135 -4.74 13.75 19.23
CA ALA A 135 -3.81 14.33 18.26
C ALA A 135 -4.47 15.35 17.30
N GLY A 136 -5.80 15.45 17.30
CA GLY A 136 -6.57 16.34 16.43
C GLY A 136 -6.54 15.96 14.95
N ILE A 137 -6.50 14.66 14.63
CA ILE A 137 -6.44 14.15 13.25
C ILE A 137 -7.42 13.01 13.03
N SER A 138 -7.63 12.59 11.78
CA SER A 138 -8.52 11.46 11.49
C SER A 138 -7.97 10.12 12.01
N VAL A 139 -8.88 9.22 12.40
CA VAL A 139 -8.53 7.83 12.79
C VAL A 139 -7.71 7.12 11.71
N SER A 140 -8.08 7.31 10.44
CA SER A 140 -7.34 6.74 9.30
C SER A 140 -5.90 7.25 9.21
N SER A 141 -5.65 8.49 9.62
CA SER A 141 -4.32 9.09 9.65
C SER A 141 -3.48 8.52 10.79
N VAL A 142 -4.05 8.38 11.99
CA VAL A 142 -3.40 7.70 13.12
C VAL A 142 -3.01 6.27 12.73
N GLN A 143 -3.94 5.50 12.17
CA GLN A 143 -3.65 4.12 11.77
C GLN A 143 -2.57 4.05 10.68
N ARG A 144 -2.56 5.00 9.73
CA ARG A 144 -1.51 5.08 8.72
C ARG A 144 -0.14 5.37 9.33
N ILE A 145 -0.08 6.30 10.28
CA ILE A 145 1.15 6.62 11.04
C ILE A 145 1.60 5.38 11.82
N TRP A 146 0.72 4.75 12.59
CA TRP A 146 1.05 3.53 13.33
C TRP A 146 1.59 2.42 12.42
N ARG A 147 0.96 2.17 11.26
CA ARG A 147 1.46 1.18 10.29
C ARG A 147 2.83 1.55 9.73
N ALA A 148 3.04 2.82 9.37
CA ALA A 148 4.30 3.30 8.81
C ALA A 148 5.46 3.20 9.82
N HIS A 149 5.18 3.38 11.12
CA HIS A 149 6.15 3.30 12.21
C HIS A 149 6.15 1.95 12.94
N GLY A 150 5.39 0.95 12.47
CA GLY A 150 5.32 -0.38 13.10
C GLY A 150 4.71 -0.40 14.52
N LEU A 151 3.99 0.66 14.91
CA LEU A 151 3.37 0.76 16.23
C LEU A 151 2.12 -0.12 16.31
N GLN A 152 2.05 -0.94 17.36
CA GLN A 152 0.92 -1.83 17.62
C GLN A 152 0.46 -1.68 19.08
N PRO A 153 -0.20 -0.56 19.44
CA PRO A 153 -0.50 -0.27 20.85
C PRO A 153 -1.37 -1.33 21.54
N HIS A 154 -2.25 -1.97 20.77
CA HIS A 154 -3.10 -3.08 21.22
C HIS A 154 -2.36 -4.41 21.41
N ARG A 155 -1.11 -4.53 20.92
CA ARG A 155 -0.30 -5.72 21.11
C ARG A 155 0.62 -5.51 22.29
N TRP A 156 0.19 -6.02 23.42
CA TRP A 156 1.02 -6.18 24.60
C TRP A 156 2.10 -7.23 24.32
N ARG A 157 3.36 -6.79 24.13
CA ARG A 157 4.53 -7.69 24.13
C ARG A 157 5.16 -7.68 25.51
N GLN A 158 4.56 -8.36 26.48
CA GLN A 158 5.30 -8.66 27.70
C GLN A 158 6.30 -9.76 27.40
N PHE A 159 7.58 -9.48 27.62
CA PHE A 159 8.49 -10.51 28.06
C PHE A 159 8.33 -10.59 29.58
N LYS A 160 7.86 -11.72 30.11
CA LYS A 160 7.85 -11.94 31.56
C LYS A 160 9.29 -12.16 32.02
N LEU A 161 10.02 -11.07 32.25
CA LEU A 161 11.29 -11.12 32.94
C LEU A 161 10.99 -11.16 34.45
N SER A 162 11.45 -12.20 35.14
CA SER A 162 11.39 -12.21 36.61
C SER A 162 12.33 -11.13 37.15
N ASN A 163 11.90 -10.40 38.19
CA ASN A 163 12.75 -9.45 38.91
C ASN A 163 13.73 -10.13 39.89
N ASP A 164 13.85 -11.46 39.82
CA ASP A 164 14.78 -12.23 40.64
C ASP A 164 16.24 -11.89 40.25
N PRO A 165 17.08 -11.40 41.19
CA PRO A 165 18.49 -11.12 40.93
C PRO A 165 19.26 -12.33 40.37
N ASN A 166 18.80 -13.54 40.66
CA ASN A 166 19.39 -14.80 40.18
C ASN A 166 18.67 -15.39 38.96
N PHE A 167 17.77 -14.65 38.31
CA PHE A 167 16.93 -15.15 37.20
C PHE A 167 17.75 -15.84 36.11
N ALA A 168 18.83 -15.21 35.65
CA ALA A 168 19.65 -15.76 34.58
C ALA A 168 20.37 -17.05 34.98
N ALA A 169 20.75 -17.20 36.25
CA ALA A 169 21.35 -18.44 36.76
C ALA A 169 20.29 -19.56 36.80
N LYS A 170 19.12 -19.29 37.39
CA LYS A 170 18.01 -20.27 37.47
C LYS A 170 17.51 -20.73 36.10
N VAL A 171 17.42 -19.82 35.13
CA VAL A 171 17.04 -20.17 33.76
C VAL A 171 18.07 -21.10 33.13
N ARG A 172 19.37 -20.83 33.31
CA ARG A 172 20.43 -21.71 32.80
C ARG A 172 20.40 -23.09 33.46
N ASP A 173 20.15 -23.16 34.76
CA ASP A 173 20.04 -24.43 35.48
C ASP A 173 18.85 -25.25 34.95
N ILE A 174 17.67 -24.64 34.83
CA ILE A 174 16.46 -25.30 34.31
C ILE A 174 16.62 -25.72 32.84
N VAL A 175 17.14 -24.84 31.98
CA VAL A 175 17.40 -25.17 30.57
C VAL A 175 18.50 -26.24 30.46
N GLY A 176 19.49 -26.22 31.34
CA GLY A 176 20.53 -27.22 31.44
C GLY A 176 19.98 -28.63 31.65
N LEU A 177 18.89 -28.78 32.41
CA LEU A 177 18.19 -30.06 32.58
C LEU A 177 17.59 -30.60 31.28
N TYR A 178 17.26 -29.74 30.31
CA TYR A 178 16.76 -30.16 28.99
C TYR A 178 17.90 -30.43 28.00
N VAL A 179 18.99 -29.68 28.07
CA VAL A 179 20.10 -29.76 27.11
C VAL A 179 21.06 -30.89 27.45
N ASN A 180 21.32 -31.14 28.74
CA ASN A 180 22.20 -32.20 29.21
C ASN A 180 21.59 -32.86 30.47
N PRO A 181 20.56 -33.71 30.32
CA PRO A 181 19.89 -34.33 31.44
C PRO A 181 20.85 -35.27 32.19
N PRO A 182 20.84 -35.28 33.53
CA PRO A 182 21.62 -36.22 34.30
C PRO A 182 21.23 -37.67 33.99
N ALA A 183 22.20 -38.60 34.04
CA ALA A 183 21.94 -40.01 33.83
C ALA A 183 20.89 -40.52 34.85
N HIS A 184 19.88 -41.24 34.36
CA HIS A 184 18.76 -41.77 35.14
C HIS A 184 17.83 -40.72 35.78
N ALA A 185 17.84 -39.46 35.31
CA ALA A 185 16.90 -38.43 35.77
C ALA A 185 15.64 -38.33 34.89
N ILE A 186 14.51 -38.01 35.51
CA ILE A 186 13.25 -37.67 34.84
C ILE A 186 12.94 -36.20 35.14
N VAL A 187 12.75 -35.38 34.10
CA VAL A 187 12.32 -33.98 34.24
C VAL A 187 10.81 -33.92 34.08
N LEU A 188 10.11 -33.53 35.15
CA LEU A 188 8.67 -33.30 35.12
C LEU A 188 8.41 -31.79 35.12
N SER A 189 7.78 -31.31 34.04
CA SER A 189 7.36 -29.91 33.92
C SER A 189 5.84 -29.84 34.07
N VAL A 190 5.38 -29.11 35.09
CA VAL A 190 3.96 -28.87 35.34
C VAL A 190 3.72 -27.38 35.20
N ASP A 191 2.88 -27.00 34.24
CA ASP A 191 2.46 -25.62 34.01
C ASP A 191 0.95 -25.54 34.20
N GLU A 192 0.51 -24.64 35.06
CA GLU A 192 -0.92 -24.35 35.22
C GLU A 192 -1.33 -23.29 34.20
N LYS A 193 -2.06 -23.72 33.16
CA LYS A 193 -2.74 -22.81 32.24
C LYS A 193 -4.17 -22.62 32.70
N SER A 194 -4.41 -21.53 33.41
CA SER A 194 -5.72 -21.14 33.95
C SER A 194 -6.84 -20.91 32.91
N GLN A 195 -6.57 -21.11 31.61
CA GLN A 195 -7.52 -21.00 30.50
C GLN A 195 -7.56 -22.23 29.57
N ILE A 196 -6.84 -23.31 29.89
CA ILE A 196 -6.97 -24.60 29.18
C ILE A 196 -7.58 -25.60 30.16
N GLN A 197 -8.89 -25.81 30.05
CA GLN A 197 -9.59 -26.84 30.80
C GLN A 197 -9.24 -28.21 30.18
N ALA A 198 -8.80 -29.16 31.01
CA ALA A 198 -8.67 -30.55 30.55
C ALA A 198 -10.08 -31.07 30.22
N LEU A 199 -10.39 -31.13 28.92
CA LEU A 199 -11.72 -31.49 28.40
C LEU A 199 -12.13 -32.92 28.73
N ASP A 200 -11.17 -33.80 29.05
CA ASP A 200 -11.46 -35.16 29.44
C ASP A 200 -10.44 -35.71 30.44
N ARG A 201 -10.92 -36.50 31.41
CA ARG A 201 -10.09 -37.13 32.45
C ARG A 201 -10.06 -38.64 32.24
N THR A 202 -8.91 -39.27 32.44
CA THR A 202 -8.71 -40.72 32.24
C THR A 202 -9.43 -41.60 33.28
N GLN A 203 -9.93 -41.02 34.38
CA GLN A 203 -10.72 -41.74 35.37
C GLN A 203 -12.23 -41.61 35.06
N PRO A 204 -12.98 -42.73 34.98
CA PRO A 204 -14.41 -42.68 34.75
C PRO A 204 -15.12 -41.96 35.90
N GLY A 205 -16.07 -41.09 35.57
CA GLY A 205 -16.87 -40.37 36.55
C GLY A 205 -17.59 -41.31 37.51
N LEU A 206 -17.66 -40.93 38.79
CA LEU A 206 -18.36 -41.72 39.80
C LEU A 206 -19.86 -41.79 39.48
N PRO A 207 -20.52 -42.95 39.70
CA PRO A 207 -21.94 -43.11 39.43
C PRO A 207 -22.80 -42.24 40.36
N LEU A 208 -23.93 -41.77 39.83
CA LEU A 208 -24.95 -41.01 40.56
C LEU A 208 -25.43 -41.78 41.81
N LYS A 209 -25.49 -41.09 42.96
CA LYS A 209 -26.10 -41.60 44.20
C LYS A 209 -27.10 -40.58 44.74
N PRO A 210 -28.20 -41.01 45.40
CA PRO A 210 -29.17 -40.09 45.99
C PRO A 210 -28.48 -39.07 46.91
N GLY A 211 -28.70 -37.77 46.65
CA GLY A 211 -28.09 -36.67 47.40
C GLY A 211 -26.74 -36.17 46.87
N ARG A 212 -26.17 -36.78 45.81
CA ARG A 212 -25.00 -36.23 45.09
C ARG A 212 -25.20 -36.36 43.58
N CYS A 213 -25.15 -35.23 42.88
CA CYS A 213 -25.08 -35.22 41.43
C CYS A 213 -23.81 -35.96 40.97
N GLY A 214 -23.92 -36.74 39.90
CA GLY A 214 -22.76 -37.30 39.21
C GLY A 214 -21.89 -36.14 38.74
N THR A 215 -20.57 -36.32 38.80
CA THR A 215 -19.64 -35.33 38.26
C THR A 215 -19.84 -35.30 36.75
N MET A 216 -20.55 -34.28 36.26
CA MET A 216 -20.65 -33.99 34.83
C MET A 216 -19.31 -33.41 34.37
N ILE A 217 -18.84 -33.88 33.21
CA ILE A 217 -17.58 -33.52 32.54
C ILE A 217 -17.48 -32.01 32.35
#